data_AF-A0A4Q2L3X1-F1
#
_entry.id   AF-A0A4Q2L3X1-F1
#
_cell.length_a   1.000
_cell.length_b   1.000
_cell.length_c   1.000
_cell.angle_alpha   90.00
_cell.angle_beta   90.00
_cell.angle_gamma   90.00
#
_symmetry.space_group_name_H-M   'P 1'
#
loop_
_entity.id
_entity.type
_entity.pdbx_description
1 polymer ?
#
loop_
_entity_poly.entity_id
_entity_poly.type
_entity_poly.pdbx_seq_one_letter_code
_entity_poly.pdbx_strand_id
1 'polypeptide(L)'
;MKKWGILVLMMSISLYGFAGPFTVKDIPRDVEREIFKHFSGSGKERRQEVEDAKEAYVRLQNKAYDSDIPKEDLEIIIVRLHQMYGTNFQKQVGEFDREVAQYKDMVRRVEEKVRLETQKTELENQKAKKEIEELSLRHGMSKEVFQAILVKAEEKYPKDFVAQKYFLEGAIEFSTLKK
;
A
#
# COMPACT_ATOMS: atom_id res chain seq x y z
N MET A 1 22.94 -4.80 -15.45
CA MET A 1 23.08 -3.35 -15.77
C MET A 1 21.73 -2.78 -16.25
N LYS A 2 20.75 -2.54 -15.37
CA LYS A 2 19.45 -1.91 -15.71
C LYS A 2 18.78 -1.16 -14.55
N LYS A 3 19.44 -0.99 -13.39
CA LYS A 3 18.84 -0.30 -12.23
C LYS A 3 18.99 1.23 -12.31
N TRP A 4 20.04 1.70 -12.99
CA TRP A 4 20.33 3.14 -13.14
C TRP A 4 19.36 3.85 -14.09
N GLY A 5 18.84 3.18 -15.12
CA GLY A 5 17.88 3.78 -16.05
C GLY A 5 16.50 4.05 -15.44
N ILE A 6 16.06 3.19 -14.50
CA ILE A 6 14.79 3.38 -13.78
C ILE A 6 14.91 4.54 -12.80
N LEU A 7 16.06 4.72 -12.14
CA LEU A 7 16.27 5.81 -11.18
C LEU A 7 16.31 7.19 -11.85
N VAL A 8 16.91 7.29 -13.05
CA VAL A 8 16.95 8.55 -13.82
C VAL A 8 15.59 8.90 -14.41
N LEU A 9 14.80 7.89 -14.83
CA LEU A 9 13.41 8.07 -15.28
C LEU A 9 12.47 8.49 -14.12
N MET A 10 12.71 7.95 -12.92
CA MET A 10 11.97 8.30 -11.70
C MET A 10 12.26 9.73 -11.23
N MET A 11 13.51 10.20 -11.36
CA MET A 11 13.85 11.57 -11.00
C MET A 11 13.20 12.61 -11.92
N SER A 12 13.05 12.31 -13.22
CA SER A 12 12.44 13.23 -14.19
C SER A 12 10.92 13.35 -14.06
N ILE A 13 10.25 12.39 -13.43
CA ILE A 13 8.78 12.33 -13.30
C ILE A 13 8.32 12.57 -11.84
N SER A 14 9.27 12.89 -10.95
CA SER A 14 8.96 13.14 -9.55
C SER A 14 7.91 14.26 -9.41
N LEU A 15 6.87 14.00 -8.60
CA LEU A 15 5.91 15.02 -8.21
C LEU A 15 6.66 16.03 -7.34
N TYR A 16 6.98 17.19 -7.92
CA TYR A 16 7.58 18.27 -7.16
C TYR A 16 6.60 18.67 -6.04
N GLY A 17 7.11 18.88 -4.82
CA GLY A 17 6.25 19.29 -3.70
C GLY A 17 5.62 20.65 -4.01
N PHE A 18 4.32 20.64 -4.33
CA PHE A 18 3.62 21.84 -4.80
C PHE A 18 3.07 22.67 -3.65
N ALA A 19 3.30 23.98 -3.71
CA ALA A 19 2.70 25.00 -2.84
C ALA A 19 1.68 25.87 -3.59
N GLY A 20 1.14 25.38 -4.71
CA GLY A 20 0.23 26.10 -5.60
C GLY A 20 0.04 25.40 -6.96
N PRO A 21 -0.85 25.93 -7.82
CA PRO A 21 -1.11 25.36 -9.14
C PRO A 21 0.15 25.39 -10.00
N PHE A 22 0.46 24.25 -10.60
CA PHE A 22 1.59 24.06 -11.49
C PHE A 22 1.35 24.77 -12.82
N THR A 23 2.39 25.41 -13.35
CA THR A 23 2.35 26.15 -14.61
C THR A 23 3.45 25.68 -15.56
N VAL A 24 3.40 26.14 -16.82
CA VAL A 24 4.43 25.80 -17.83
C VAL A 24 5.84 26.22 -17.40
N LYS A 25 5.97 27.27 -16.58
CA LYS A 25 7.27 27.73 -16.06
C LYS A 25 7.89 26.77 -15.05
N ASP A 26 7.06 25.92 -14.45
CA ASP A 26 7.46 24.98 -13.41
C ASP A 26 7.88 23.62 -14.00
N ILE A 27 7.78 23.44 -15.32
CA ILE A 27 8.18 22.21 -16.02
C ILE A 27 9.69 21.97 -15.85
N PRO A 28 10.08 20.80 -15.33
CA PRO A 28 11.48 20.43 -15.22
C PRO A 28 12.20 20.43 -16.58
N ARG A 29 13.44 20.91 -16.61
CA ARG A 29 14.23 21.07 -17.86
C ARG A 29 14.48 19.75 -18.59
N ASP A 30 14.55 18.64 -17.87
CA ASP A 30 14.66 17.29 -18.41
C ASP A 30 13.36 16.84 -19.08
N VAL A 31 12.20 17.07 -18.46
CA VAL A 31 10.88 16.83 -19.08
C VAL A 31 10.71 17.70 -20.33
N GLU A 32 11.03 18.99 -20.24
CA GLU A 32 10.96 19.88 -21.41
C GLU A 32 11.87 19.40 -22.56
N ARG A 33 13.07 18.94 -22.23
CA ARG A 33 14.01 18.36 -23.21
C ARG A 33 13.46 17.07 -23.81
N GLU A 34 12.82 16.22 -23.02
CA GLU A 34 12.22 14.97 -23.48
C GLU A 34 11.07 15.24 -24.45
N ILE A 35 10.17 16.16 -24.08
CA ILE A 35 9.09 16.65 -24.95
C ILE A 35 9.66 17.16 -26.27
N PHE A 36 10.67 18.04 -26.22
CA PHE A 36 11.23 18.63 -27.43
C PHE A 36 11.89 17.61 -28.37
N LYS A 37 12.50 16.55 -27.80
CA LYS A 37 13.11 15.44 -28.55
C LYS A 37 12.09 14.48 -29.14
N HIS A 38 10.91 14.35 -28.54
CA HIS A 38 9.86 13.46 -29.01
C HIS A 38 9.31 13.88 -30.38
N PHE A 39 9.13 15.18 -30.58
CA PHE A 39 8.56 15.71 -31.83
C PHE A 39 9.66 15.99 -32.87
N SER A 40 9.61 15.27 -33.99
CA SER A 40 10.45 15.50 -35.16
C SER A 40 9.88 16.57 -36.08
N GLY A 41 10.74 17.29 -36.82
CA GLY A 41 10.31 18.27 -37.82
C GLY A 41 10.76 19.70 -37.51
N SER A 42 10.17 20.68 -38.21
CA SER A 42 10.51 22.10 -38.05
C SER A 42 9.31 23.00 -38.33
N GLY A 43 9.38 24.25 -37.89
CA GLY A 43 8.34 25.24 -38.20
C GLY A 43 7.23 25.34 -37.15
N LYS A 44 6.07 25.85 -37.58
CA LYS A 44 4.96 26.23 -36.69
C LYS A 44 4.27 25.01 -36.05
N GLU A 45 4.07 23.94 -36.82
CA GLU A 45 3.37 22.73 -36.38
C GLU A 45 4.09 22.05 -35.20
N ARG A 46 5.39 21.77 -35.35
CA ARG A 46 6.21 21.22 -34.26
C ARG A 46 6.19 22.09 -33.00
N ARG A 47 6.19 23.42 -33.15
CA ARG A 47 6.10 24.32 -31.98
C ARG A 47 4.77 24.16 -31.26
N GLN A 48 3.67 24.00 -31.99
CA GLN A 48 2.36 23.77 -31.39
C GLN A 48 2.33 22.43 -30.67
N GLU A 49 2.81 21.34 -31.29
CA GLU A 49 2.84 20.01 -30.67
C GLU A 49 3.65 19.97 -29.36
N VAL A 50 4.79 20.68 -29.32
CA VAL A 50 5.62 20.81 -28.12
C VAL A 50 4.88 21.57 -27.02
N GLU A 51 4.22 22.68 -27.34
CA GLU A 51 3.45 23.45 -26.36
C GLU A 51 2.21 22.68 -25.87
N ASP A 52 1.50 21.98 -26.75
CA ASP A 52 0.37 21.12 -26.37
C ASP A 52 0.82 20.01 -25.40
N ALA A 53 1.98 19.41 -25.63
CA ALA A 53 2.55 18.40 -24.75
C ALA A 53 2.96 18.98 -23.38
N LYS A 54 3.54 20.19 -23.34
CA LYS A 54 3.83 20.91 -22.09
C LYS A 54 2.58 21.22 -21.30
N GLU A 55 1.54 21.72 -21.95
CA GLU A 55 0.26 22.00 -21.31
C GLU A 55 -0.39 20.73 -20.76
N ALA A 56 -0.32 19.61 -21.48
CA ALA A 56 -0.80 18.33 -20.96
C ALA A 56 -0.01 17.86 -19.74
N TYR A 57 1.33 17.97 -19.76
CA TYR A 57 2.13 17.66 -18.58
C TYR A 57 1.68 18.51 -17.38
N VAL A 58 1.45 19.81 -17.59
CA VAL A 58 0.95 20.69 -16.53
C VAL A 58 -0.42 20.27 -16.01
N ARG A 59 -1.36 19.93 -16.90
CA ARG A 59 -2.68 19.40 -16.51
C ARG A 59 -2.56 18.12 -15.70
N LEU A 60 -1.64 17.23 -16.04
CA LEU A 60 -1.40 15.99 -15.27
C LEU A 60 -0.93 16.30 -13.85
N GLN A 61 0.03 17.21 -13.71
CA GLN A 61 0.55 17.63 -12.40
C GLN A 61 -0.53 18.28 -11.55
N ASN A 62 -1.35 19.16 -12.13
CA ASN A 62 -2.46 19.78 -11.43
C ASN A 62 -3.55 18.78 -11.03
N LYS A 63 -3.90 17.83 -11.91
CA LYS A 63 -4.82 16.74 -11.55
C LYS A 63 -4.31 15.89 -10.38
N ALA A 64 -3.01 15.59 -10.36
CA ALA A 64 -2.39 14.88 -9.26
C ALA A 64 -2.43 15.70 -7.97
N TYR A 65 -2.08 16.99 -8.04
CA TYR A 65 -2.15 17.92 -6.92
C TYR A 65 -3.56 18.08 -6.33
N ASP A 66 -4.58 18.16 -7.19
CA ASP A 66 -5.98 18.32 -6.78
C ASP A 66 -6.62 17.01 -6.32
N SER A 67 -5.92 15.88 -6.45
CA SER A 67 -6.42 14.59 -5.99
C SER A 67 -6.27 14.42 -4.47
N ASP A 68 -7.16 13.62 -3.90
CA ASP A 68 -7.15 13.20 -2.49
C ASP A 68 -6.22 12.00 -2.22
N ILE A 69 -5.39 11.61 -3.19
CA ILE A 69 -4.50 10.46 -3.09
C ILE A 69 -3.18 10.89 -2.41
N PRO A 70 -2.62 10.08 -1.48
CA PRO A 70 -1.30 10.34 -0.92
C PRO A 70 -0.22 10.50 -2.00
N LYS A 71 0.75 11.38 -1.76
CA LYS A 71 1.77 11.74 -2.75
C LYS A 71 2.54 10.51 -3.25
N GLU A 72 2.92 9.62 -2.34
CA GLU A 72 3.70 8.42 -2.64
C GLU A 72 2.94 7.49 -3.60
N ASP A 73 1.62 7.40 -3.44
CA ASP A 73 0.77 6.58 -4.30
C ASP A 73 0.50 7.25 -5.65
N LEU A 74 0.41 8.58 -5.68
CA LEU A 74 0.34 9.34 -6.94
C LEU A 74 1.59 9.16 -7.79
N GLU A 75 2.78 9.12 -7.18
CA GLU A 75 4.02 8.86 -7.91
C GLU A 75 3.96 7.49 -8.62
N ILE A 76 3.40 6.48 -7.97
CA ILE A 76 3.21 5.14 -8.58
C ILE A 76 2.26 5.22 -9.78
N ILE A 77 1.14 5.94 -9.65
CA ILE A 77 0.16 6.13 -10.73
C ILE A 77 0.80 6.83 -11.93
N ILE A 78 1.52 7.94 -11.70
CA ILE A 78 2.15 8.71 -12.77
C ILE A 78 3.27 7.91 -13.45
N VAL A 79 4.10 7.20 -12.68
CA VAL A 79 5.12 6.29 -13.23
C VAL A 79 4.48 5.26 -14.15
N ARG A 80 3.36 4.66 -13.73
CA ARG A 80 2.67 3.65 -14.54
C ARG A 80 2.10 4.25 -15.83
N LEU A 81 1.45 5.42 -15.73
CA LEU A 81 0.97 6.16 -16.90
C LEU A 81 2.11 6.47 -17.88
N HIS A 82 3.26 6.91 -17.37
CA HIS A 82 4.43 7.15 -18.20
C HIS A 82 5.02 5.86 -18.79
N GLN A 83 5.02 4.74 -18.08
CA GLN A 83 5.43 3.44 -18.65
C GLN A 83 4.53 2.98 -19.80
N MET A 84 3.22 3.27 -19.73
CA MET A 84 2.26 2.90 -20.78
C MET A 84 2.29 3.85 -21.97
N TYR A 85 2.41 5.15 -21.72
CA TYR A 85 2.18 6.18 -22.73
C TYR A 85 3.44 7.00 -23.07
N GLY A 86 4.58 6.75 -22.43
CA GLY A 86 5.83 7.48 -22.64
C GLY A 86 5.62 8.99 -22.47
N THR A 87 6.16 9.80 -23.37
CA THR A 87 5.96 11.27 -23.39
C THR A 87 4.61 11.72 -23.94
N ASN A 88 3.66 10.81 -24.22
CA ASN A 88 2.32 11.18 -24.66
C ASN A 88 1.47 11.65 -23.47
N PHE A 89 1.77 12.86 -22.97
CA PHE A 89 1.11 13.42 -21.80
C PHE A 89 -0.39 13.66 -22.02
N GLN A 90 -0.85 13.88 -23.25
CA GLN A 90 -2.29 13.98 -23.55
C GLN A 90 -3.01 12.67 -23.20
N LYS A 91 -2.43 11.52 -23.56
CA LYS A 91 -2.97 10.21 -23.18
C LYS A 91 -2.87 9.97 -21.68
N GLN A 92 -1.75 10.32 -21.05
CA GLN A 92 -1.62 10.20 -19.59
C GLN A 92 -2.71 10.98 -18.83
N VAL A 93 -2.96 12.24 -19.20
CA VAL A 93 -4.02 13.08 -18.60
C VAL A 93 -5.40 12.46 -18.79
N GLY A 94 -5.67 11.92 -19.98
CA GLY A 94 -6.96 11.30 -20.29
C GLY A 94 -7.22 10.02 -19.50
N GLU A 95 -6.17 9.34 -19.07
CA GLU A 95 -6.25 8.05 -18.36
C GLU A 95 -6.04 8.17 -16.85
N PHE A 96 -5.61 9.33 -16.37
CA PHE A 96 -5.32 9.60 -14.96
C PHE A 96 -6.51 9.28 -14.05
N ASP A 97 -7.70 9.79 -14.37
CA ASP A 97 -8.90 9.60 -13.52
C ASP A 97 -9.28 8.11 -13.43
N ARG A 98 -9.03 7.34 -14.51
CA ARG A 98 -9.26 5.89 -14.54
C ARG A 98 -8.27 5.16 -13.63
N GLU A 99 -6.97 5.48 -13.71
CA GLU A 99 -5.96 4.88 -12.83
C GLU A 99 -6.22 5.21 -11.35
N VAL A 100 -6.62 6.46 -11.05
CA VAL A 100 -7.02 6.87 -9.69
C VAL A 100 -8.23 6.07 -9.22
N ALA A 101 -9.26 5.91 -10.05
CA ALA A 101 -10.44 5.12 -9.69
C ALA A 101 -10.10 3.65 -9.41
N GLN A 102 -9.23 3.05 -10.23
CA GLN A 102 -8.74 1.68 -10.04
C GLN A 102 -7.92 1.54 -8.75
N TYR A 103 -7.06 2.51 -8.45
CA TYR A 103 -6.30 2.55 -7.20
C TYR A 103 -7.24 2.63 -5.99
N LYS A 104 -8.22 3.55 -5.98
CA LYS A 104 -9.18 3.68 -4.88
C LYS A 104 -9.97 2.40 -4.64
N ASP A 105 -10.42 1.75 -5.71
CA ASP A 105 -11.14 0.48 -5.63
C ASP A 105 -10.26 -0.66 -5.08
N MET A 106 -8.97 -0.69 -5.46
CA MET A 106 -7.99 -1.60 -4.89
C MET A 106 -7.80 -1.37 -3.38
N VAL A 107 -7.57 -0.13 -2.95
CA VAL A 107 -7.41 0.23 -1.54
C VAL A 107 -8.62 -0.22 -0.74
N ARG A 108 -9.83 0.13 -1.19
CA ARG A 108 -11.09 -0.27 -0.55
C ARG A 108 -11.20 -1.79 -0.36
N ARG A 109 -10.85 -2.58 -1.38
CA ARG A 109 -10.88 -4.05 -1.26
C ARG A 109 -9.85 -4.58 -0.26
N VAL A 110 -8.67 -3.97 -0.19
CA VAL A 110 -7.63 -4.37 0.77
C VAL A 110 -8.07 -4.05 2.19
N GLU A 111 -8.60 -2.85 2.43
CA GLU A 111 -9.14 -2.44 3.72
C GLU A 111 -10.27 -3.36 4.19
N GLU A 112 -11.20 -3.70 3.29
CA GLU A 112 -12.28 -4.62 3.61
C GLU A 112 -11.77 -6.01 3.98
N LYS A 113 -10.80 -6.55 3.24
CA LYS A 113 -10.19 -7.85 3.56
C LYS A 113 -9.49 -7.83 4.91
N VAL A 114 -8.67 -6.81 5.17
CA VAL A 114 -7.96 -6.65 6.45
C VAL A 114 -8.95 -6.51 7.61
N ARG A 115 -10.03 -5.75 7.43
CA ARG A 115 -11.09 -5.62 8.44
C ARG A 115 -11.77 -6.95 8.74
N LEU A 116 -12.14 -7.72 7.70
CA LEU A 116 -12.79 -9.02 7.87
C LEU A 116 -11.86 -10.05 8.54
N GLU A 117 -10.59 -10.07 8.16
CA GLU A 117 -9.57 -10.93 8.78
C GLU A 117 -9.36 -10.55 10.25
N THR A 118 -9.28 -9.26 10.56
CA THR A 118 -9.13 -8.77 11.94
C THR A 118 -10.34 -9.17 12.79
N GLN A 119 -11.57 -8.98 12.30
CA GLN A 119 -12.79 -9.40 13.01
C GLN A 119 -12.83 -10.91 13.25
N LYS A 120 -12.39 -11.71 12.27
CA LYS A 120 -12.31 -13.16 12.40
C LYS A 120 -11.31 -13.54 13.51
N THR A 121 -10.11 -12.96 13.49
CA THR A 121 -9.08 -13.20 14.51
C THR A 121 -9.52 -12.75 15.90
N GLU A 122 -10.24 -11.63 16.02
CA GLU A 122 -10.81 -11.17 17.29
C GLU A 122 -11.87 -12.14 17.82
N LEU A 123 -12.76 -12.62 16.95
CA LEU A 123 -13.79 -13.59 17.32
C LEU A 123 -13.19 -14.93 17.76
N GLU A 124 -12.18 -15.42 17.04
CA GLU A 124 -11.43 -16.63 17.39
C GLU A 124 -10.72 -16.47 18.73
N ASN A 125 -10.09 -15.32 18.99
CA ASN A 125 -9.47 -15.02 20.29
C ASN A 125 -10.49 -14.94 21.43
N GLN A 126 -11.65 -14.31 21.22
CA GLN A 126 -12.71 -14.27 22.22
C GLN A 126 -13.25 -15.67 22.54
N LYS A 127 -13.41 -16.51 21.52
CA LYS A 127 -13.81 -17.91 21.69
C LYS A 127 -12.75 -18.69 22.47
N ALA A 128 -11.48 -18.60 22.07
CA ALA A 128 -10.39 -19.27 22.76
C ALA A 128 -10.25 -18.83 24.22
N LYS A 129 -10.49 -17.56 24.53
CA LYS A 129 -10.50 -17.06 25.91
C LYS A 129 -11.55 -17.77 26.78
N LYS A 130 -12.77 -17.96 26.28
CA LYS A 130 -13.83 -18.72 26.98
C LYS A 130 -13.44 -20.18 27.14
N GLU A 131 -12.83 -20.78 26.12
CA GLU A 131 -12.37 -22.17 26.18
C GLU A 131 -11.24 -22.36 27.21
N ILE A 132 -10.34 -21.38 27.37
CA ILE A 132 -9.32 -21.39 28.45
C ILE A 132 -9.98 -21.35 29.83
N GLU A 133 -11.02 -20.53 30.02
CA GLU A 133 -11.80 -20.50 31.26
C GLU A 133 -12.42 -21.86 31.55
N GLU A 134 -12.98 -22.54 30.54
CA GLU A 134 -13.51 -23.90 30.68
C GLU A 134 -12.41 -24.95 30.99
N LEU A 135 -11.24 -24.84 30.34
CA LEU A 135 -10.09 -25.72 30.60
C LEU A 135 -9.62 -25.59 32.05
N SER A 136 -9.64 -24.37 32.61
CA SER A 136 -9.28 -24.11 34.02
C SER A 136 -10.15 -24.87 35.02
N LEU A 137 -11.35 -25.33 34.60
CA LEU A 137 -12.25 -26.11 35.43
C LEU A 137 -12.09 -27.63 35.22
N ARG A 138 -11.50 -28.08 34.10
CA ARG A 138 -11.54 -29.49 33.65
C ARG A 138 -10.20 -30.02 33.14
N HIS A 139 -9.12 -29.87 33.93
CA HIS A 139 -7.77 -30.24 33.50
C HIS A 139 -7.06 -31.33 34.33
N GLY A 140 -7.61 -31.75 35.47
CA GLY A 140 -7.09 -32.88 36.27
C GLY A 140 -5.69 -32.69 36.90
N MET A 141 -5.17 -31.46 36.92
CA MET A 141 -3.94 -31.03 37.61
C MET A 141 -4.28 -30.22 38.87
N SER A 142 -3.29 -29.92 39.72
CA SER A 142 -3.51 -28.94 40.80
C SER A 142 -3.68 -27.52 40.25
N LYS A 143 -4.38 -26.68 41.00
CA LYS A 143 -4.68 -25.30 40.61
C LYS A 143 -3.41 -24.46 40.46
N GLU A 144 -2.42 -24.69 41.32
CA GLU A 144 -1.14 -23.98 41.33
C GLU A 144 -0.32 -24.28 40.07
N VAL A 145 -0.30 -25.56 39.65
CA VAL A 145 0.41 -25.98 38.44
C VAL A 145 -0.24 -25.41 37.20
N PHE A 146 -1.58 -25.46 37.10
CA PHE A 146 -2.30 -24.87 35.98
C PHE A 146 -2.04 -23.35 35.87
N GLN A 147 -2.13 -22.63 37.00
CA GLN A 147 -1.90 -21.19 37.01
C GLN A 147 -0.48 -20.82 36.56
N ALA A 148 0.54 -21.58 36.98
CA ALA A 148 1.92 -21.36 36.55
C ALA A 148 2.11 -21.59 35.04
N ILE A 149 1.39 -22.55 34.45
CA ILE A 149 1.42 -22.80 33.00
C ILE A 149 0.68 -21.68 32.25
N LEU A 150 -0.46 -21.22 32.76
CA LEU A 150 -1.22 -20.10 32.18
C LEU A 150 -0.37 -18.82 32.11
N VAL A 151 0.32 -18.46 33.20
CA VAL A 151 1.21 -17.29 33.21
C VAL A 151 2.30 -17.43 32.13
N LYS A 152 2.91 -18.61 31.99
CA LYS A 152 3.90 -18.87 30.92
C LYS A 152 3.29 -18.77 29.52
N ALA A 153 2.06 -19.20 29.34
CA ALA A 153 1.34 -19.09 28.08
C ALA A 153 1.11 -17.61 27.73
N GLU A 154 0.66 -16.80 28.70
CA GLU A 154 0.44 -15.36 28.55
C GLU A 154 1.74 -14.60 28.25
N GLU A 155 2.85 -14.95 28.92
CA GLU A 155 4.17 -14.38 28.66
C GLU A 155 4.67 -14.71 27.25
N LYS A 156 4.47 -15.96 26.80
CA LYS A 156 4.96 -16.43 25.49
C LYS A 156 4.09 -15.95 24.33
N TYR A 157 2.79 -15.82 24.55
CA TYR A 157 1.79 -15.48 23.53
C TYR A 157 0.90 -14.34 24.01
N PRO A 158 1.44 -13.11 24.13
CA PRO A 158 0.70 -11.99 24.69
C PRO A 158 -0.51 -11.65 23.83
N LYS A 159 -1.70 -11.67 24.43
CA LYS A 159 -3.01 -11.37 23.81
C LYS A 159 -3.45 -12.32 22.68
N ASP A 160 -2.69 -13.38 22.39
CA ASP A 160 -3.06 -14.44 21.47
C ASP A 160 -3.63 -15.63 22.26
N PHE A 161 -4.92 -15.55 22.58
CA PHE A 161 -5.62 -16.56 23.35
C PHE A 161 -5.73 -17.88 22.60
N VAL A 162 -5.69 -17.88 21.27
CA VAL A 162 -5.68 -19.12 20.48
C VAL A 162 -4.38 -19.88 20.73
N ALA A 163 -3.23 -19.21 20.63
CA ALA A 163 -1.93 -19.81 20.91
C ALA A 163 -1.77 -20.19 22.39
N GLN A 164 -2.26 -19.35 23.31
CA GLN A 164 -2.28 -19.68 24.74
C GLN A 164 -3.09 -20.95 25.01
N LYS A 165 -4.25 -21.09 24.37
CA LYS A 165 -5.10 -22.28 24.51
C LYS A 165 -4.37 -23.54 24.04
N TYR A 166 -3.79 -23.52 22.84
CA TYR A 166 -3.04 -24.67 22.34
C TYR A 166 -1.85 -25.05 23.24
N PHE A 167 -1.17 -24.04 23.81
CA PHE A 167 -0.11 -24.28 24.77
C PHE A 167 -0.61 -24.98 26.04
N LEU A 168 -1.75 -24.54 26.57
CA LEU A 168 -2.39 -25.14 27.75
C LEU A 168 -2.88 -26.57 27.46
N GLU A 169 -3.54 -26.80 26.33
CA GLU A 169 -4.01 -28.12 25.90
C GLU A 169 -2.85 -29.12 25.83
N GLY A 170 -1.75 -28.74 25.18
CA GLY A 170 -0.55 -29.59 25.10
C GLY A 170 0.10 -29.86 26.47
N ALA A 171 0.10 -28.89 27.38
CA ALA A 171 0.62 -29.09 28.73
C ALA A 171 -0.26 -30.04 29.55
N ILE A 172 -1.59 -29.95 29.41
CA ILE A 172 -2.55 -30.86 30.04
C ILE A 172 -2.33 -32.28 29.52
N GLU A 173 -2.27 -32.46 28.20
CA GLU A 173 -2.05 -33.77 27.57
C GLU A 173 -0.72 -34.40 28.00
N PHE A 174 0.36 -33.63 28.07
CA PHE A 174 1.64 -34.15 28.57
C PHE A 174 1.55 -34.59 30.05
N SER A 175 0.77 -33.87 30.86
CA SER A 175 0.58 -34.22 32.27
C SER A 175 -0.17 -35.54 32.48
N THR A 176 -1.06 -35.92 31.54
CA THR A 176 -1.80 -37.19 31.61
C THR A 176 -0.96 -38.37 31.15
N LEU A 177 -0.02 -38.18 30.21
CA LEU A 177 0.92 -39.22 29.77
C LEU A 177 1.98 -39.60 30.81
N LYS A 178 2.24 -38.72 31.78
CA LYS A 178 3.27 -38.91 32.82
C LYS A 178 2.73 -39.60 34.09
N LYS A 179 1.44 -39.95 34.11
CA LYS A 179 0.79 -40.76 35.15
C LYS A 179 0.85 -42.23 34.78
#